data_AF-A0A442RFL3-F1
#
_entry.id   AF-A0A442RFL3-F1
#
_cell.length_a   1.000
_cell.length_b   1.000
_cell.length_c   1.000
_cell.angle_alpha   90.00
_cell.angle_beta   90.00
_cell.angle_gamma   90.00
#
_symmetry.space_group_name_H-M   'P 1'
#
loop_
_entity.id
_entity.type
_entity.pdbx_description
1 polymer ?
#
loop_
_entity_poly.entity_id
_entity_poly.type
_entity_poly.pdbx_seq_one_letter_code
_entity_poly.pdbx_strand_id
1 'polypeptide(L)'
;MTSDRAERFYMVRTVDRNSGVAAGWLGRDSAVGDPEELVGRVEHTCDDFLFELAADLSDSGTVGVEMGSSSHDAIAKASGGIDHERLSDASGVVNDLHIITLPQEIAYHGQYAAVADLAMEAVRAGVRPGRREADAATDVTAALISELPDTPGDWPPYAVTTSGRQFVCPHAAMER
;
A
#
# COMPACT_ATOMS: atom_id res chain seq x y z
N MET A 1 3.72 -19.87 -29.33
CA MET A 1 3.54 -20.09 -27.88
C MET A 1 2.40 -19.20 -27.44
N THR A 2 1.34 -19.79 -26.90
CA THR A 2 0.14 -19.10 -26.41
C THR A 2 0.52 -18.21 -25.23
N SER A 3 0.60 -16.91 -25.47
CA SER A 3 0.76 -15.88 -24.44
C SER A 3 -0.59 -15.73 -23.71
N ASP A 4 -0.81 -16.55 -22.69
CA ASP A 4 -2.07 -16.55 -21.91
C ASP A 4 -1.92 -15.83 -20.56
N ARG A 5 -0.83 -15.08 -20.38
CA ARG A 5 -0.67 -14.13 -19.29
C ARG A 5 0.02 -12.90 -19.85
N ALA A 6 -0.69 -11.78 -19.92
CA ALA A 6 -0.06 -10.49 -20.13
C ALA A 6 1.10 -10.38 -19.13
N GLU A 7 2.30 -10.11 -19.64
CA GLU A 7 3.49 -9.98 -18.81
C GLU A 7 3.28 -8.81 -17.84
N ARG A 8 3.44 -9.06 -16.54
CA ARG A 8 3.25 -8.05 -15.49
C ARG A 8 4.60 -7.76 -14.90
N PHE A 9 5.04 -6.52 -14.95
CA PHE A 9 6.28 -6.10 -14.32
C PHE A 9 5.99 -5.56 -12.92
N TYR A 10 6.88 -5.87 -11.98
CA TYR A 10 6.90 -5.32 -10.65
C TYR A 10 8.19 -4.54 -10.49
N MET A 11 8.06 -3.22 -10.55
CA MET A 11 9.19 -2.30 -10.43
C MET A 11 9.21 -1.70 -9.04
N VAL A 12 10.35 -1.85 -8.36
CA VAL A 12 10.61 -1.32 -7.03
C VAL A 12 12.10 -1.06 -6.88
N ARG A 13 12.51 -0.48 -5.75
CA ARG A 13 13.93 -0.38 -5.41
C ARG A 13 14.60 -1.75 -5.47
N THR A 14 15.85 -1.81 -5.96
CA THR A 14 16.59 -3.07 -6.14
C THR A 14 16.64 -3.96 -4.91
N VAL A 15 16.73 -3.38 -3.71
CA VAL A 15 16.73 -4.14 -2.44
C VAL A 15 15.40 -4.86 -2.17
N ASP A 16 14.29 -4.34 -2.68
CA ASP A 16 12.92 -4.84 -2.48
C ASP A 16 12.44 -5.71 -3.65
N ARG A 17 13.18 -5.77 -4.76
CA ARG A 17 12.82 -6.50 -5.99
C ARG A 17 12.39 -7.94 -5.74
N ASN A 18 13.03 -8.63 -4.80
CA ASN A 18 12.73 -10.04 -4.54
C ASN A 18 11.43 -10.25 -3.74
N SER A 19 10.76 -9.20 -3.24
CA SER A 19 9.53 -9.33 -2.43
C SER A 19 8.40 -10.02 -3.20
N GLY A 20 8.11 -9.62 -4.44
CA GLY A 20 7.08 -10.28 -5.26
C GLY A 20 7.41 -11.72 -5.67
N VAL A 21 8.71 -12.02 -5.83
CA VAL A 21 9.18 -13.39 -6.10
C VAL A 21 9.06 -14.27 -4.85
N ALA A 22 9.45 -13.74 -3.69
CA ALA A 22 9.36 -14.45 -2.41
C ALA A 22 7.89 -14.73 -2.02
N ALA A 23 6.98 -13.83 -2.35
CA ALA A 23 5.54 -13.99 -2.15
C ALA A 23 4.87 -14.89 -3.20
N GLY A 24 5.59 -15.32 -4.26
CA GLY A 24 5.17 -16.38 -5.18
C GLY A 24 4.19 -15.98 -6.28
N TRP A 25 3.85 -14.69 -6.43
CA TRP A 25 2.90 -14.22 -7.45
C TRP A 25 3.56 -13.68 -8.72
N LEU A 26 4.89 -13.52 -8.73
CA LEU A 26 5.67 -13.02 -9.84
C LEU A 26 6.88 -13.90 -10.21
N GLY A 27 7.21 -13.97 -11.50
CA GLY A 27 8.46 -14.58 -11.97
C GLY A 27 9.66 -13.68 -11.71
N ARG A 28 10.86 -14.26 -11.65
CA ARG A 28 12.11 -13.50 -11.44
C ARG A 28 12.38 -12.47 -12.53
N ASP A 29 12.07 -12.81 -13.79
CA ASP A 29 12.31 -11.95 -14.94
C ASP A 29 11.34 -10.75 -15.00
N SER A 30 10.22 -10.85 -14.31
CA SER A 30 9.21 -9.80 -14.19
C SER A 30 9.47 -8.82 -13.05
N ALA A 31 10.44 -9.11 -12.17
CA ALA A 31 10.77 -8.24 -11.05
C ALA A 31 11.94 -7.34 -11.43
N VAL A 32 11.67 -6.03 -11.55
CA VAL A 32 12.62 -5.02 -12.00
C VAL A 32 13.04 -4.17 -10.80
N GLY A 33 14.35 -3.96 -10.67
CA GLY A 33 14.94 -3.13 -9.63
C GLY A 33 15.39 -1.80 -10.21
N ASP A 34 15.08 -0.69 -9.54
CA ASP A 34 15.65 0.61 -9.90
C ASP A 34 17.19 0.58 -9.79
N PRO A 35 17.94 1.24 -10.68
CA PRO A 35 19.36 1.47 -10.50
C PRO A 35 19.59 2.22 -9.18
N GLU A 36 20.42 1.64 -8.30
CA GLU A 36 20.61 2.15 -6.93
C GLU A 36 21.24 3.56 -6.92
N GLU A 37 21.96 3.94 -7.98
CA GLU A 37 22.54 5.27 -8.19
C GLU A 37 21.52 6.40 -8.36
N LEU A 38 20.27 6.07 -8.69
CA LEU A 38 19.16 7.03 -8.84
C LEU A 38 18.47 7.34 -7.51
N VAL A 39 18.70 6.54 -6.47
CA VAL A 39 18.07 6.73 -5.15
C VAL A 39 18.51 8.07 -4.55
N GLY A 40 17.53 8.95 -4.31
CA GLY A 40 17.76 10.28 -3.74
C GLY A 40 18.33 11.32 -4.72
N ARG A 41 18.41 11.00 -6.02
CA ARG A 41 18.70 11.97 -7.08
C ARG A 41 17.48 12.85 -7.34
N VAL A 42 17.73 14.05 -7.87
CA VAL A 42 16.67 15.03 -8.20
C VAL A 42 16.60 15.24 -9.72
N GLU A 43 17.74 15.17 -10.40
CA GLU A 43 17.84 15.42 -11.83
C GLU A 43 17.26 14.25 -12.66
N HIS A 44 17.62 13.02 -12.30
CA HIS A 44 17.10 11.77 -12.89
C HIS A 44 16.74 10.81 -11.75
N THR A 45 15.46 10.53 -11.58
CA THR A 45 14.89 9.81 -10.43
C THR A 45 14.47 8.40 -10.83
N CYS A 46 14.08 7.58 -9.85
CA CYS A 46 13.45 6.29 -10.12
C CYS A 46 12.17 6.42 -10.98
N ASP A 47 11.44 7.55 -10.87
CA ASP A 47 10.27 7.79 -11.69
C ASP A 47 10.64 8.00 -13.17
N ASP A 48 11.74 8.70 -13.47
CA ASP A 48 12.23 8.83 -14.85
C ASP A 48 12.53 7.45 -15.45
N PHE A 49 13.26 6.62 -14.71
CA PHE A 49 13.55 5.23 -15.12
C PHE A 49 12.27 4.38 -15.27
N LEU A 50 11.26 4.59 -14.42
CA LEU A 50 9.97 3.89 -14.51
C LEU A 50 9.26 4.23 -15.83
N PHE A 51 9.22 5.51 -16.20
CA PHE A 51 8.55 5.94 -17.42
C PHE A 51 9.35 5.61 -18.68
N GLU A 52 10.68 5.61 -18.62
CA GLU A 52 11.55 5.08 -19.69
C GLU A 52 11.27 3.58 -19.91
N LEU A 53 11.24 2.79 -18.83
CA LEU A 53 10.93 1.37 -18.91
C LEU A 53 9.50 1.13 -19.42
N ALA A 54 8.53 1.89 -18.92
CA ALA A 54 7.14 1.79 -19.38
C ALA A 54 7.03 2.14 -20.87
N ALA A 55 7.79 3.13 -21.36
CA ALA A 55 7.83 3.48 -22.77
C ALA A 55 8.42 2.33 -23.61
N ASP A 56 9.52 1.72 -23.17
CA ASP A 56 10.18 0.59 -23.82
C ASP A 56 9.28 -0.67 -23.87
N LEU A 57 8.48 -0.89 -22.83
CA LEU A 57 7.56 -2.02 -22.73
C LEU A 57 6.22 -1.78 -23.43
N SER A 58 5.84 -0.51 -23.62
CA SER A 58 4.58 -0.14 -24.25
C SER A 58 4.71 -0.09 -25.77
N ASP A 59 3.81 -0.76 -26.47
CA ASP A 59 3.58 -0.48 -27.90
C ASP A 59 2.99 0.93 -28.09
N SER A 60 2.67 1.32 -29.33
CA SER A 60 2.13 2.64 -29.73
C SER A 60 0.73 3.02 -29.18
N GLY A 61 0.33 2.44 -28.04
CA GLY A 61 -0.93 2.72 -27.35
C GLY A 61 -0.84 3.78 -26.25
N THR A 62 -1.98 3.96 -25.58
CA THR A 62 -2.15 4.81 -24.40
C THR A 62 -1.60 4.12 -23.15
N VAL A 63 -0.91 4.87 -22.30
CA VAL A 63 -0.42 4.43 -20.99
C VAL A 63 -1.28 5.07 -19.90
N GLY A 64 -1.88 4.22 -19.06
CA GLY A 64 -2.67 4.65 -17.91
C GLY A 64 -1.80 4.87 -16.68
N VAL A 65 -1.97 5.99 -16.00
CA VAL A 65 -1.27 6.33 -14.76
C VAL A 65 -2.31 6.72 -13.71
N GLU A 66 -2.15 6.29 -12.47
CA GLU A 66 -3.00 6.77 -11.37
C GLU A 66 -2.61 8.19 -10.95
N MET A 67 -3.03 9.19 -11.73
CA MET A 67 -2.65 10.59 -11.50
C MET A 67 -3.19 11.16 -10.18
N GLY A 68 -4.25 10.58 -9.61
CA GLY A 68 -4.84 11.00 -8.34
C GLY A 68 -4.13 10.44 -7.10
N SER A 69 -3.37 9.35 -7.23
CA SER A 69 -2.62 8.72 -6.13
C SER A 69 -1.11 8.95 -6.23
N SER A 70 -0.61 9.29 -7.42
CA SER A 70 0.80 9.55 -7.69
C SER A 70 1.22 10.95 -7.21
N SER A 71 2.52 11.12 -6.91
CA SER A 71 3.07 12.43 -6.59
C SER A 71 3.04 13.35 -7.82
N HIS A 72 2.91 14.66 -7.61
CA HIS A 72 2.95 15.63 -8.71
C HIS A 72 4.28 15.56 -9.48
N ASP A 73 5.39 15.32 -8.76
CA ASP A 73 6.72 15.22 -9.37
C ASP A 73 6.84 13.98 -10.26
N ALA A 74 6.32 12.82 -9.83
CA ALA A 74 6.32 11.61 -10.64
C ALA A 74 5.50 11.79 -11.93
N ILE A 75 4.30 12.38 -11.84
CA ILE A 75 3.47 12.67 -13.02
C ILE A 75 4.19 13.64 -13.97
N ALA A 76 4.90 14.63 -13.44
CA ALA A 76 5.68 15.56 -14.26
C ALA A 76 6.82 14.83 -15.01
N LYS A 77 7.44 13.82 -14.41
CA LYS A 77 8.46 12.98 -15.08
C LYS A 77 7.89 12.07 -16.17
N ALA A 78 6.60 11.73 -16.12
CA ALA A 78 5.96 10.89 -17.13
C ALA A 78 6.13 11.43 -18.56
N SER A 79 6.09 12.75 -18.72
CA SER A 79 6.28 13.42 -20.02
C SER A 79 7.70 13.28 -20.59
N GLY A 80 8.68 12.88 -19.77
CA GLY A 80 10.05 12.63 -20.19
C GLY A 80 10.25 11.25 -20.84
N GLY A 81 9.46 10.25 -20.42
CA GLY A 81 9.50 8.90 -20.98
C GLY A 81 8.40 8.62 -22.01
N ILE A 82 7.22 9.21 -21.85
CA ILE A 82 6.02 8.93 -22.65
C ILE A 82 5.43 10.23 -23.18
N ASP A 83 5.06 10.25 -24.47
CA ASP A 83 4.39 11.40 -25.07
C ASP A 83 3.10 11.74 -24.32
N HIS A 84 2.89 13.02 -23.99
CA HIS A 84 1.73 13.47 -23.22
C HIS A 84 0.39 13.08 -23.87
N GLU A 85 0.31 12.99 -25.20
CA GLU A 85 -0.90 12.55 -25.92
C GLU A 85 -1.23 11.07 -25.71
N ARG A 86 -0.26 10.28 -25.25
CA ARG A 86 -0.40 8.86 -24.91
C ARG A 86 -0.69 8.64 -23.43
N LEU A 87 -0.61 9.66 -22.57
CA LEU A 87 -0.92 9.50 -21.15
C LEU A 87 -2.42 9.65 -20.91
N SER A 88 -2.98 8.77 -20.07
CA SER A 88 -4.36 8.86 -19.59
C SER A 88 -4.42 8.68 -18.09
N ASP A 89 -5.35 9.38 -17.45
CA ASP A 89 -5.64 9.17 -16.04
C ASP A 89 -6.42 7.85 -15.87
N ALA A 90 -5.79 6.89 -15.21
CA ALA A 90 -6.34 5.58 -14.87
C ALA A 90 -6.62 5.45 -13.37
N SER A 91 -6.73 6.57 -12.65
CA SER A 91 -7.02 6.58 -11.21
C SER A 91 -8.29 5.80 -10.89
N GLY A 92 -8.18 4.87 -9.93
CA GLY A 92 -9.31 4.10 -9.44
C GLY A 92 -9.70 2.88 -10.30
N VAL A 93 -9.10 2.68 -11.48
CA VAL A 93 -9.46 1.55 -12.36
C VAL A 93 -9.26 0.21 -11.66
N VAL A 94 -8.15 0.04 -10.93
CA VAL A 94 -7.89 -1.19 -10.16
C VAL A 94 -8.79 -1.24 -8.91
N ASN A 95 -9.05 -0.11 -8.26
CA ASN A 95 -9.95 -0.04 -7.11
C ASN A 95 -11.38 -0.47 -7.46
N ASP A 96 -11.88 -0.10 -8.63
CA ASP A 96 -13.21 -0.49 -9.09
C ASP A 96 -13.35 -2.02 -9.25
N LEU A 97 -12.25 -2.71 -9.60
CA LEU A 97 -12.21 -4.18 -9.64
C LEU A 97 -12.31 -4.79 -8.24
N HIS A 98 -11.79 -4.11 -7.21
CA HIS A 98 -11.81 -4.57 -5.82
C HIS A 98 -13.18 -4.38 -5.13
N ILE A 99 -14.15 -3.72 -5.77
CA ILE A 99 -15.51 -3.57 -5.21
C ILE A 99 -16.18 -4.94 -5.04
N ILE A 100 -15.92 -5.89 -5.94
CA ILE A 100 -16.45 -7.25 -5.84
C ILE A 100 -15.47 -8.12 -5.07
N THR A 101 -15.76 -8.32 -3.79
CA THR A 101 -14.95 -9.15 -2.90
C THR A 101 -15.13 -10.64 -3.18
N LEU A 102 -14.04 -11.36 -3.33
CA LEU A 102 -14.02 -12.81 -3.56
C LEU A 102 -14.35 -13.58 -2.26
N PRO A 103 -14.88 -14.81 -2.35
CA PRO A 103 -15.15 -15.63 -1.16
C PRO A 103 -13.95 -15.83 -0.24
N GLN A 104 -12.74 -15.92 -0.79
CA GLN A 104 -11.50 -16.04 -0.03
C GLN A 104 -11.16 -14.75 0.73
N GLU A 105 -11.36 -13.59 0.12
CA GLU A 105 -11.14 -12.28 0.77
C GLU A 105 -12.15 -12.05 1.90
N ILE A 106 -13.41 -12.46 1.71
CA ILE A 106 -14.44 -12.45 2.77
C ILE A 106 -14.02 -13.35 3.94
N ALA A 107 -13.44 -14.51 3.66
CA ALA A 107 -12.94 -15.40 4.71
C ALA A 107 -11.80 -14.73 5.51
N TYR A 108 -10.89 -14.02 4.85
CA TYR A 108 -9.85 -13.21 5.51
C TYR A 108 -10.47 -12.11 6.38
N HIS A 109 -11.48 -11.38 5.90
CA HIS A 109 -12.18 -10.39 6.74
C HIS A 109 -12.75 -11.03 8.02
N GLY A 110 -13.30 -12.24 7.93
CA GLY A 110 -13.77 -12.99 9.09
C GLY A 110 -12.66 -13.33 10.09
N GLN A 111 -11.49 -13.73 9.60
CA GLN A 111 -10.30 -13.99 10.43
C GLN A 111 -9.80 -12.74 11.15
N TYR A 112 -9.74 -11.61 10.45
CA TYR A 112 -9.30 -10.32 11.03
C TYR A 112 -10.36 -9.65 11.90
N ALA A 113 -11.64 -10.01 11.78
CA ALA A 113 -12.68 -9.56 12.71
C ALA A 113 -12.39 -10.02 14.15
N ALA A 114 -11.83 -11.22 14.33
CA ALA A 114 -11.44 -11.72 15.66
C ALA A 114 -10.28 -10.89 16.27
N VAL A 115 -9.36 -10.40 15.44
CA VAL A 115 -8.29 -9.47 15.88
C VAL A 115 -8.89 -8.13 16.32
N ALA A 116 -9.89 -7.63 15.59
CA ALA A 116 -10.62 -6.42 15.99
C ALA A 116 -11.38 -6.60 17.31
N ASP A 117 -12.00 -7.77 17.54
CA ASP A 117 -12.64 -8.09 18.82
C ASP A 117 -11.63 -8.08 19.98
N LEU A 118 -10.46 -8.71 19.81
CA LEU A 118 -9.39 -8.69 20.80
C LEU A 118 -8.92 -7.26 21.12
N ALA A 119 -8.79 -6.41 20.10
CA ALA A 119 -8.45 -5.01 20.28
C ALA A 119 -9.52 -4.25 21.09
N MET A 120 -10.80 -4.53 20.82
CA MET A 120 -11.91 -3.94 21.58
C MET A 120 -11.99 -4.45 23.03
N GLU A 121 -11.60 -5.70 23.29
CA GLU A 121 -11.44 -6.21 24.65
C GLU A 121 -10.31 -5.48 25.40
N ALA A 122 -9.18 -5.23 24.74
CA ALA A 122 -8.09 -4.43 25.29
C ALA A 122 -8.55 -2.99 25.62
N VAL A 123 -9.36 -2.36 24.75
CA VAL A 123 -10.00 -1.08 25.06
C VAL A 123 -10.84 -1.17 26.34
N ARG A 124 -11.73 -2.16 26.42
CA ARG A 124 -12.65 -2.32 27.57
C ARG A 124 -11.92 -2.57 28.88
N ALA A 125 -10.83 -3.32 28.86
CA ALA A 125 -10.04 -3.62 30.04
C ALA A 125 -9.08 -2.48 30.43
N GLY A 126 -8.52 -1.80 29.43
CA GLY A 126 -7.44 -0.84 29.60
C GLY A 126 -7.91 0.58 29.88
N VAL A 127 -8.98 1.05 29.22
CA VAL A 127 -9.43 2.44 29.29
C VAL A 127 -10.16 2.72 30.60
N ARG A 128 -9.60 3.62 31.41
CA ARG A 128 -10.18 4.04 32.69
C ARG A 128 -9.67 5.42 33.12
N PRO A 129 -10.43 6.18 33.93
CA PRO A 129 -9.98 7.46 34.47
C PRO A 129 -8.61 7.36 35.15
N GLY A 130 -7.73 8.32 34.87
CA GLY A 130 -6.39 8.39 35.44
C GLY A 130 -5.32 7.52 34.76
N ARG A 131 -5.69 6.67 33.78
CA ARG A 131 -4.71 6.00 32.92
C ARG A 131 -4.31 6.93 31.76
N ARG A 132 -3.03 6.92 31.38
CA ARG A 132 -2.55 7.69 30.22
C ARG A 132 -3.13 7.09 28.93
N GLU A 133 -3.52 7.96 28.01
CA GLU A 133 -4.04 7.56 26.71
C GLU A 133 -3.04 6.68 25.92
N ALA A 134 -1.77 7.05 25.93
CA ALA A 134 -0.69 6.27 25.30
C ALA A 134 -0.57 4.83 25.86
N ASP A 135 -0.79 4.63 27.16
CA ASP A 135 -0.73 3.30 27.78
C ASP A 135 -1.91 2.43 27.36
N ALA A 136 -3.08 3.03 27.09
CA ALA A 136 -4.23 2.30 26.56
C ALA A 136 -4.03 2.01 25.07
N ALA A 137 -3.51 2.97 24.29
CA ALA A 137 -3.20 2.79 22.88
C ALA A 137 -2.14 1.70 22.64
N THR A 138 -1.18 1.54 23.55
CA THR A 138 -0.18 0.47 23.50
C THR A 138 -0.84 -0.90 23.64
N ASP A 139 -1.73 -1.08 24.62
CA ASP A 139 -2.45 -2.35 24.81
C ASP A 139 -3.29 -2.70 23.57
N VAL A 140 -3.98 -1.71 22.99
CA VAL A 140 -4.79 -1.89 21.77
C VAL A 140 -3.92 -2.24 20.56
N THR A 141 -2.79 -1.54 20.40
CA THR A 141 -1.86 -1.81 19.28
C THR A 141 -1.27 -3.21 19.40
N ALA A 142 -0.89 -3.63 20.61
CA ALA A 142 -0.39 -4.98 20.87
C ALA A 142 -1.42 -6.05 20.49
N ALA A 143 -2.70 -5.82 20.80
CA ALA A 143 -3.78 -6.69 20.39
C ALA A 143 -3.96 -6.75 18.86
N LEU A 144 -3.89 -5.60 18.17
CA LEU A 144 -4.05 -5.52 16.71
C LEU A 144 -2.95 -6.24 15.92
N ILE A 145 -1.72 -6.28 16.44
CA ILE A 145 -0.60 -6.96 15.78
C ILE A 145 -0.41 -8.41 16.24
N SER A 146 -1.26 -8.89 17.16
CA SER A 146 -1.15 -10.24 17.70
C SER A 146 -1.55 -11.29 16.66
N GLU A 147 -0.78 -12.38 16.61
CA GLU A 147 -1.17 -13.58 15.87
C GLU A 147 -2.26 -14.33 16.65
N LEU A 148 -3.31 -14.75 15.95
CA LEU A 148 -4.30 -15.72 16.43
C LEU A 148 -4.08 -17.08 15.74
N PRO A 149 -4.61 -18.19 16.27
CA PRO A 149 -4.35 -19.53 15.73
C PRO A 149 -4.51 -19.67 14.21
N ASP A 150 -5.50 -18.97 13.65
CA ASP A 150 -5.83 -18.99 12.21
C ASP A 150 -5.71 -17.62 11.54
N THR A 151 -5.21 -16.59 12.25
CA THR A 151 -5.08 -15.22 11.73
C THR A 151 -3.64 -14.72 11.94
N PRO A 152 -2.86 -14.52 10.87
CA PRO A 152 -1.57 -13.88 10.96
C PRO A 152 -1.69 -12.47 11.56
N GLY A 153 -0.73 -12.11 12.41
CA GLY A 153 -0.59 -10.75 12.91
C GLY A 153 -0.17 -9.83 11.77
N ASP A 154 -0.73 -8.62 11.73
CA ASP A 154 -0.37 -7.62 10.74
C ASP A 154 -0.41 -6.22 11.36
N TRP A 155 0.31 -5.29 10.74
CA TRP A 155 0.35 -3.91 11.20
C TRP A 155 -0.92 -3.17 10.76
N PRO A 156 -1.66 -2.52 11.67
CA PRO A 156 -2.83 -1.75 11.28
C PRO A 156 -2.41 -0.57 10.39
N PRO A 157 -3.11 -0.31 9.27
CA PRO A 157 -2.74 0.77 8.34
C PRO A 157 -2.94 2.16 8.94
N TYR A 158 -3.75 2.25 10.00
CA TYR A 158 -4.06 3.50 10.69
C TYR A 158 -4.33 3.24 12.18
N ALA A 159 -3.82 4.10 13.05
CA ALA A 159 -4.06 4.03 14.48
C ALA A 159 -4.47 5.41 15.01
N VAL A 160 -5.74 5.56 15.39
CA VAL A 160 -6.24 6.74 16.09
C VAL A 160 -6.83 6.31 17.42
N THR A 161 -6.27 6.87 18.48
CA THR A 161 -6.93 6.93 19.78
C THR A 161 -6.96 8.40 20.15
N THR A 162 -8.16 8.92 20.41
CA THR A 162 -8.36 10.28 20.91
C THR A 162 -9.32 10.23 22.09
N SER A 163 -9.06 11.05 23.10
CA SER A 163 -9.94 11.20 24.26
C SER A 163 -10.27 12.67 24.55
N GLY A 164 -11.22 12.89 25.45
CA GLY A 164 -11.55 14.23 25.93
C GLY A 164 -11.95 15.20 24.81
N ARG A 165 -11.29 16.36 24.78
CA ARG A 165 -11.62 17.46 23.84
C ARG A 165 -11.19 17.16 22.40
N GLN A 166 -10.21 16.28 22.20
CA GLN A 166 -9.70 15.95 20.88
C GLN A 166 -10.64 15.02 20.10
N PHE A 167 -11.62 14.38 20.76
CA PHE A 167 -12.61 13.51 20.10
C PHE A 167 -13.44 14.23 19.02
N VAL A 168 -13.49 15.56 19.04
CA VAL A 168 -14.15 16.35 17.97
C VAL A 168 -13.35 16.37 16.65
N CYS A 169 -12.10 15.89 16.67
CA CYS A 169 -11.19 15.83 15.54
C CYS A 169 -10.85 14.36 15.23
N PRO A 170 -11.44 13.74 14.17
CA PRO A 170 -11.36 12.30 13.93
C PRO A 170 -9.94 11.78 13.63
N HIS A 171 -9.00 12.66 13.31
CA HIS A 171 -7.59 12.35 13.03
C HIS A 171 -6.63 13.14 13.93
N ALA A 172 -7.09 13.60 15.10
CA ALA A 172 -6.19 14.24 16.05
C ALA A 172 -5.16 13.23 16.59
N ALA A 173 -3.94 13.72 16.83
CA ALA A 173 -2.96 12.98 17.61
C ALA A 173 -3.36 13.00 19.09
N MET A 174 -2.95 11.97 19.84
CA MET A 174 -3.20 11.85 21.28
C MET A 174 -2.79 13.10 22.06
N GLU A 175 -3.52 13.39 23.14
CA GLU A 175 -3.19 14.47 24.06
C GLU A 175 -1.97 14.07 24.91
N ARG A 176 -1.06 15.02 25.17
CA ARG A 176 0.14 14.77 25.96
C ARG A 176 -0.12 14.89 27.45
#